data_AF-A0A357T022-F1
#
_entry.id   AF-A0A357T022-F1
#
_cell.length_a   1.000
_cell.length_b   1.000
_cell.length_c   1.000
_cell.angle_alpha   90.00
_cell.angle_beta   90.00
_cell.angle_gamma   90.00
#
_symmetry.space_group_name_H-M   'P 1'
#
loop_
_entity.id
_entity.type
_entity.pdbx_description
1 polymer ?
#
loop_
_entity_poly.entity_id
_entity_poly.type
_entity_poly.pdbx_seq_one_letter_code
_entity_poly.pdbx_strand_id
1 'polypeptide(L)' 'MIHKETRKKTFFYLSATIISCFILIPFFWMILTSFKERGALMTIPIQWLPEKISFRAYQELFSIDFLFKR' A
#
# COMPACT_ATOMS: atom_id res chain seq x y z
N MET A 1 -4.18 9.07 -42.21
CA MET A 1 -4.80 9.82 -41.09
C MET A 1 -5.06 8.97 -39.84
N ILE A 2 -5.12 7.63 -39.94
CA ILE A 2 -5.44 6.70 -38.83
C ILE A 2 -4.34 6.62 -37.75
N HIS A 3 -3.05 6.64 -38.11
CA HIS A 3 -1.94 6.48 -37.15
C HIS A 3 -1.83 7.60 -36.10
N LYS A 4 -2.30 8.83 -36.40
CA LYS A 4 -2.26 9.95 -35.44
C LYS A 4 -3.18 9.70 -34.24
N GLU A 5 -4.34 9.09 -34.49
CA GLU A 5 -5.32 8.80 -33.44
C GLU A 5 -4.90 7.62 -32.57
N THR A 6 -4.27 6.59 -33.16
CA THR A 6 -3.72 5.47 -32.38
C THR A 6 -2.59 5.94 -31.46
N ARG A 7 -1.69 6.80 -31.95
CA ARG A 7 -0.55 7.30 -31.16
C ARG A 7 -0.99 8.13 -29.96
N LYS A 8 -2.03 8.96 -30.12
CA LYS A 8 -2.64 9.71 -29.02
C LYS A 8 -3.28 8.79 -27.98
N LYS A 9 -4.03 7.77 -28.42
CA LYS A 9 -4.63 6.77 -27.52
C LYS A 9 -3.55 6.03 -26.73
N THR A 10 -2.49 5.57 -27.39
CA THR A 10 -1.37 4.91 -26.70
C THR A 10 -0.73 5.83 -25.66
N PHE A 11 -0.46 7.09 -26.00
CA PHE A 11 0.08 8.07 -25.04
C PHE A 11 -0.86 8.30 -23.85
N PHE A 12 -2.16 8.42 -24.12
CA PHE A 12 -3.18 8.57 -23.09
C PHE A 12 -3.19 7.38 -22.14
N TYR A 13 -3.28 6.15 -22.64
CA TYR A 13 -3.23 4.95 -21.81
C TYR A 13 -1.92 4.84 -21.03
N LEU A 14 -0.78 5.16 -21.65
CA LEU A 14 0.52 5.16 -20.95
C LEU A 14 0.53 6.12 -19.76
N SER A 15 0.06 7.36 -19.98
CA SER A 15 -0.03 8.37 -18.92
C SER A 15 -1.00 7.96 -17.82
N ALA A 16 -2.16 7.39 -18.19
CA ALA A 16 -3.15 6.91 -17.23
C ALA A 16 -2.60 5.75 -16.38
N THR A 17 -1.85 4.82 -16.97
CA THR A 17 -1.17 3.74 -16.25
C THR A 17 -0.14 4.30 -15.28
N ILE A 18 0.70 5.26 -15.70
CA ILE A 18 1.70 5.89 -14.83
C ILE A 18 1.02 6.57 -13.64
N ILE A 19 -0.02 7.37 -13.88
CA ILE A 19 -0.78 8.03 -12.82
C ILE A 19 -1.40 7.01 -11.86
N SER A 20 -1.98 5.93 -12.40
CA SER A 20 -2.53 4.83 -11.60
C SER A 20 -1.46 4.20 -10.71
N CYS A 21 -0.26 3.91 -11.23
CA CYS A 21 0.85 3.41 -10.44
C CYS A 21 1.20 4.36 -9.28
N PHE A 22 1.27 5.68 -9.53
CA PHE A 22 1.52 6.65 -8.46
C PHE A 22 0.44 6.67 -7.37
N ILE A 23 -0.84 6.55 -7.76
CA ILE A 23 -1.96 6.46 -6.81
C ILE A 23 -1.90 5.17 -5.98
N LEU A 24 -1.40 4.07 -6.56
CA LEU A 24 -1.26 2.80 -5.85
C LEU A 24 -0.11 2.80 -4.83
N ILE A 25 0.93 3.63 -4.99
CA ILE A 25 2.05 3.73 -4.04
C ILE A 25 1.58 3.91 -2.57
N PRO A 26 0.75 4.92 -2.22
CA PRO A 26 0.29 5.07 -0.84
C PRO A 26 -0.55 3.89 -0.35
N PHE A 27 -1.27 3.20 -1.25
CA PHE A 27 -2.03 2.00 -0.90
C PHE A 27 -1.11 0.83 -0.57
N PHE A 28 -0.08 0.59 -1.39
CA PHE A 28 0.97 -0.39 -1.09
C PHE A 28 1.68 -0.07 0.22
N TRP A 29 1.98 1.21 0.46
CA TRP A 29 2.59 1.64 1.71
C TRP A 29 1.68 1.35 2.91
N MET A 30 0.38 1.60 2.79
CA MET A 30 -0.60 1.29 3.84
C MET A 30 -0.63 -0.21 4.18
N ILE A 31 -0.64 -1.08 3.17
CA ILE A 31 -0.55 -2.53 3.36
C ILE A 31 0.76 -2.92 4.05
N LEU A 32 1.89 -2.37 3.63
CA LEU A 32 3.18 -2.65 4.28
C LEU A 32 3.19 -2.20 5.73
N THR A 33 2.58 -1.06 6.05
CA THR A 33 2.50 -0.56 7.42
C THR A 33 1.60 -1.38 8.32
N SER A 34 0.54 -2.03 7.80
CA SER A 34 -0.33 -2.88 8.63
C SER A 34 0.36 -4.18 9.08
N PHE A 35 1.43 -4.59 8.39
CA PHE A 35 2.30 -5.69 8.78
C PHE A 35 3.46 -5.28 9.71
N LYS A 36 3.63 -3.98 10.00
CA LYS A 36 4.64 -3.52 10.97
C LYS A 36 4.15 -3.74 12.39
N GLU A 37 5.08 -4.06 13.30
CA GLU A 37 4.77 -4.09 14.73
C GLU A 37 4.56 -2.69 15.30
N ARG A 38 3.69 -2.55 16.31
CA ARG A 38 3.28 -1.26 16.90
C ARG A 38 4.44 -0.37 17.37
N GLY A 39 5.58 -0.96 17.72
CA GLY A 39 6.79 -0.23 18.13
C GLY A 39 7.69 0.22 16.98
N ALA A 40 7.56 -0.34 15.78
CA ALA A 40 8.46 -0.08 14.65
C ALA A 40 8.23 1.28 13.97
N LEU A 41 7.08 1.91 14.21
CA LEU A 41 6.79 3.28 13.76
C LEU A 41 7.44 4.35 14.65
N MET A 42 7.85 3.99 15.86
CA MET A 42 8.57 4.87 16.80
C MET A 42 10.09 4.77 16.63
N THR A 43 10.57 3.88 15.75
CA THR A 43 11.98 3.72 15.43
C THR A 43 12.37 4.77 14.39
N ILE A 44 13.37 5.59 14.71
CA ILE A 44 14.06 6.45 13.76
C ILE A 44 15.23 5.62 13.21
N PRO A 45 15.34 5.36 11.88
CA PRO A 45 14.67 6.01 10.75
C PRO A 45 13.34 5.36 10.32
N ILE A 46 12.52 6.13 9.58
CA ILE A 46 11.26 5.64 8.97
C ILE A 46 11.59 4.52 7.95
N GLN A 47 11.31 3.27 8.33
CA GLN A 47 11.52 2.11 7.46
C GLN A 47 10.37 2.00 6.46
N TRP A 48 10.64 1.95 5.17
CA TRP A 48 9.60 1.81 4.14
C TRP A 48 9.09 0.37 4.01
N LEU A 49 10.00 -0.60 4.14
CA LEU A 49 9.72 -2.03 4.16
C LEU A 49 9.97 -2.56 5.58
N PRO A 50 9.07 -3.38 6.16
CA PRO A 50 9.30 -4.00 7.46
C PRO A 50 10.48 -4.98 7.39
N GLU A 51 11.42 -4.90 8.35
CA GLU A 51 12.47 -5.92 8.52
C GLU A 51 11.89 -7.29 8.87
N LYS A 52 10.79 -7.30 9.62
CA LYS A 52 10.06 -8.50 10.02
C LYS A 52 8.57 -8.32 9.75
N ILE A 53 8.00 -9.23 8.96
CA ILE A 53 6.55 -9.27 8.71
C ILE A 53 5.88 -9.81 9.97
N SER A 54 5.01 -9.01 10.61
CA SER A 54 4.26 -9.41 11.79
C SER A 54 2.76 -9.43 11.50
N PHE A 55 2.11 -10.50 11.91
CA PHE A 55 0.65 -10.66 11.82
C PHE A 55 -0.05 -10.37 13.15
N ARG A 56 0.70 -9.93 14.16
CA ARG A 56 0.19 -9.74 15.53
C ARG A 56 -0.99 -8.78 15.61
N ALA A 57 -0.96 -7.70 14.82
CA ALA A 57 -2.08 -6.75 14.73
C ALA A 57 -3.37 -7.42 14.23
N TYR A 58 -3.27 -8.28 13.21
CA TYR A 58 -4.41 -9.03 12.70
C TYR A 58 -4.89 -10.08 13.70
N GLN A 59 -3.98 -10.81 14.33
CA GLN A 59 -4.32 -11.78 15.37
C GLN A 59 -5.06 -11.13 16.55
N GLU A 60 -4.64 -9.92 16.94
CA GLU A 60 -5.32 -9.15 17.99
C GLU A 60 -6.71 -8.67 17.52
N LEU A 61 -6.84 -8.15 16.30
CA LEU A 61 -8.13 -7.74 15.73
C LEU A 61 -9.15 -8.87 15.68
N PHE A 62 -8.70 -10.09 15.36
CA PHE A 62 -9.56 -11.28 15.30
C PHE A 62 -9.59 -12.08 16.61
N SER A 63 -8.90 -11.63 17.66
CA SER A 63 -8.95 -12.28 18.96
C SER A 63 -10.30 -12.01 19.63
N ILE A 64 -10.86 -13.03 20.27
CA ILE A 64 -12.14 -12.93 20.99
C ILE A 64 -12.05 -11.87 22.10
N ASP A 65 -10.87 -11.72 22.73
CA ASP A 65 -10.60 -10.70 23.75
C ASP A 65 -10.87 -9.28 23.23
N PHE A 66 -10.44 -8.96 22.00
CA PHE A 66 -10.71 -7.66 21.38
C PHE A 66 -12.20 -7.39 21.17
N LEU A 67 -13.00 -8.42 20.82
CA LEU A 67 -14.44 -8.29 20.62
C LEU A 67 -15.22 -8.00 21.91
N PHE A 68 -14.69 -8.45 23.05
CA PHE A 68 -15.31 -8.25 24.37
C PHE A 68 -14.72 -7.09 25.18
N LYS A 69 -13.63 -6.48 24.70
CA LYS A 69 -13.00 -5.30 25.31
C LYS A 69 -13.62 -3.96 24.88
N ARG A 70 -14.87 -4.00 24.37
CA ARG A 70 -15.68 -2.81 24.05
C ARG A 70 -16.66 -2.50 25.17
#